data_AF-A0A527ZQS3-F1
#
_entry.id   AF-A0A527ZQS3-F1
#
_cell.length_a   1.000
_cell.length_b   1.000
_cell.length_c   1.000
_cell.angle_alpha   90.00
_cell.angle_beta   90.00
_cell.angle_gamma   90.00
#
_symmetry.space_group_name_H-M   'P 1'
#
loop_
_entity.id
_entity.type
_entity.pdbx_description
1 polymer ?
#
loop_
_entity_poly.entity_id
_entity_poly.type
_entity_poly.pdbx_seq_one_letter_code
_entity_poly.pdbx_strand_id
1 'polypeptide(L)' 'ANEWRDYAIDHLTDRAVFSVFRRTSEVPLFQIVKDPKLARRQGAFAVIAAGGRILKRGQELGRVLGVFDRTLKLVEA' A
#
# COMPACT_ATOMS: atom_id res chain seq x y z
N ALA A 1 3.69 6.59 15.98
CA ALA A 1 2.80 5.43 15.77
C ALA A 1 1.32 5.85 15.63
N ASN A 2 1.00 6.98 14.99
CA ASN A 2 -0.36 7.56 14.97
C ASN A 2 -0.69 8.27 13.64
N GLU A 3 0.00 7.90 12.55
CA GLU A 3 -0.14 8.59 11.26
C GLU A 3 -1.39 8.15 10.48
N TRP A 4 -1.85 6.91 10.67
CA TRP A 4 -3.00 6.37 9.94
C TRP A 4 -4.22 6.39 10.86
N ARG A 5 -5.09 7.38 10.64
CA ARG A 5 -6.26 7.63 11.49
C ARG A 5 -7.46 6.79 11.07
N ASP A 6 -7.58 6.54 9.77
CA ASP A 6 -8.70 5.82 9.19
C ASP A 6 -8.19 4.80 8.16
N TYR A 7 -8.83 3.64 8.14
CA TYR A 7 -8.58 2.59 7.16
C TYR A 7 -9.87 1.85 6.81
N ALA A 8 -9.88 1.24 5.62
CA ALA A 8 -10.93 0.32 5.19
C ALA A 8 -10.30 -0.97 4.67
N ILE A 9 -11.01 -2.08 4.84
CA ILE A 9 -10.60 -3.39 4.34
C ILE A 9 -11.71 -3.94 3.43
N ASP A 10 -11.42 -3.96 2.14
CA ASP A 10 -12.35 -4.47 1.13
C ASP A 10 -11.93 -5.90 0.75
N HIS A 11 -12.88 -6.83 0.89
CA HIS A 11 -12.73 -8.21 0.46
C HIS A 11 -13.49 -8.37 -0.85
N LEU A 12 -12.79 -8.25 -1.98
CA LEU A 12 -13.36 -8.44 -3.30
C LEU A 12 -13.21 -9.90 -3.72
N THR A 13 -13.98 -10.33 -4.73
CA THR A 13 -13.97 -11.70 -5.22
C THR A 13 -12.59 -12.19 -5.66
N ASP A 14 -11.74 -11.30 -6.18
CA ASP A 14 -10.43 -11.65 -6.75
C ASP A 14 -9.22 -11.11 -5.97
N ARG A 15 -9.44 -10.20 -5.02
CA ARG A 15 -8.37 -9.50 -4.28
C ARG A 15 -8.85 -8.96 -2.95
N ALA A 16 -7.92 -8.77 -2.02
CA ALA A 16 -8.14 -8.00 -0.81
C ALA A 16 -7.44 -6.64 -0.95
N VAL A 17 -8.10 -5.58 -0.49
CA VAL A 17 -7.57 -4.21 -0.52
C VAL A 17 -7.63 -3.61 0.87
N PHE A 18 -6.49 -3.12 1.36
CA PHE A 18 -6.40 -2.32 2.56
C PHE A 18 -6.15 -0.87 2.16
N SER A 19 -7.15 -0.02 2.37
CA SER A 19 -7.12 1.39 1.99
C SER A 19 -6.75 2.24 3.20
N VAL A 20 -5.74 3.09 3.07
CA VAL A 20 -5.22 3.98 4.13
C VAL A 20 -5.64 5.40 3.83
N PHE A 21 -6.29 6.06 4.79
CA PHE A 21 -6.79 7.43 4.63
C PHE A 21 -6.06 8.38 5.57
N ARG A 22 -5.86 9.62 5.12
CA ARG A 22 -5.35 10.72 5.96
C ARG A 22 -6.46 11.29 6.84
N ARG A 23 -7.68 11.35 6.31
CA ARG A 23 -8.91 11.79 6.99
C ARG A 23 -10.09 10.97 6.48
N THR A 24 -11.11 10.79 7.31
CA THR A 24 -12.38 10.17 6.96
C THR A 24 -12.99 10.92 5.76
N SER A 25 -13.39 10.21 4.70
CA SER A 25 -14.00 10.73 3.45
C SER A 25 -13.09 11.26 2.34
N GLU A 26 -11.76 11.14 2.44
CA GLU A 26 -10.83 11.48 1.35
C GLU A 26 -10.51 10.29 0.43
N VAL A 27 -9.89 10.55 -0.73
CA VAL A 27 -9.28 9.50 -1.57
C VAL A 27 -8.19 8.80 -0.75
N PRO A 28 -8.11 7.45 -0.77
CA PRO A 28 -7.09 6.74 -0.01
C PRO A 28 -5.70 7.19 -0.46
N LEU A 29 -4.86 7.54 0.53
CA LEU A 29 -3.48 7.96 0.31
C LEU A 29 -2.66 6.79 -0.24
N PHE A 30 -2.92 5.59 0.30
CA PHE A 30 -2.31 4.35 -0.14
C PHE A 30 -3.35 3.23 -0.17
N GLN A 31 -3.16 2.30 -1.09
CA GLN A 31 -3.87 1.02 -1.12
C GLN A 31 -2.85 -0.12 -1.13
N ILE A 32 -2.96 -1.01 -0.16
CA ILE A 32 -2.18 -2.25 -0.10
C ILE A 32 -3.07 -3.35 -0.63
N VAL A 33 -2.71 -3.91 -1.78
CA VAL A 33 -3.52 -4.91 -2.49
C VAL A 33 -2.87 -6.27 -2.40
N LYS A 34 -3.66 -7.31 -2.15
CA LYS A 34 -3.30 -8.71 -2.33
C LYS A 34 -4.13 -9.32 -3.47
N ASP A 35 -3.50 -9.61 -4.60
CA ASP A 35 -4.09 -10.28 -5.76
C ASP A 35 -3.44 -11.67 -5.95
N PRO A 36 -4.08 -12.76 -5.48
CA PRO A 36 -3.53 -14.11 -5.58
C PRO A 36 -3.26 -14.58 -7.01
N LYS A 37 -3.95 -14.04 -8.02
CA LYS A 37 -3.73 -14.42 -9.43
C LYS A 37 -2.34 -13.99 -9.92
N LEU A 38 -1.76 -12.98 -9.29
CA LEU A 38 -0.43 -12.44 -9.61
C LEU A 38 0.69 -13.08 -8.79
N ALA A 39 0.37 -13.97 -7.84
CA ALA A 39 1.35 -14.64 -6.99
C ALA A 39 2.42 -15.40 -7.78
N ARG A 40 2.05 -16.08 -8.87
CA ARG A 40 3.03 -16.80 -9.72
C ARG A 40 3.65 -15.96 -10.83
N ARG A 41 3.36 -14.65 -10.87
CA ARG A 41 3.82 -13.73 -11.91
C ARG A 41 4.69 -12.65 -11.29
N GLN A 42 4.12 -11.47 -11.12
CA GLN A 42 4.78 -10.24 -10.70
C GLN A 42 4.72 -10.00 -9.18
N GLY A 43 4.10 -10.91 -8.42
CA GLY A 43 3.93 -10.80 -6.97
C GLY A 43 2.48 -10.54 -6.57
N ALA A 44 2.05 -11.22 -5.49
CA ALA A 44 0.70 -11.12 -4.96
C ALA A 44 0.41 -9.77 -4.30
N PHE A 45 1.43 -9.05 -3.81
CA PHE A 45 1.25 -7.83 -3.04
C PHE A 45 1.70 -6.58 -3.80
N ALA A 46 0.98 -5.48 -3.64
CA ALA A 46 1.37 -4.17 -4.16
C ALA A 46 0.97 -3.03 -3.21
N VAL A 47 1.76 -1.96 -3.18
CA VAL A 47 1.34 -0.65 -2.64
C VAL A 47 1.08 0.29 -3.80
N ILE A 48 -0.08 0.93 -3.78
CA ILE A 48 -0.55 1.88 -4.78
C ILE A 48 -0.74 3.23 -4.10
N ALA A 49 -0.24 4.32 -4.68
CA ALA A 49 -0.45 5.69 -4.21
C ALA A 49 -1.79 6.27 -4.68
N ALA A 50 -2.22 7.35 -4.04
CA ALA A 50 -3.27 8.21 -4.58
C ALA A 50 -2.98 8.55 -6.06
N GLY A 51 -3.94 8.26 -6.95
CA GLY A 51 -3.79 8.39 -8.40
C GLY A 51 -3.38 7.11 -9.14
N GLY A 52 -3.31 5.96 -8.47
CA GLY A 52 -3.16 4.65 -9.11
C GLY A 52 -1.72 4.25 -9.44
N ARG A 53 -0.72 5.07 -9.07
CA ARG A 53 0.70 4.74 -9.27
C ARG A 53 1.12 3.60 -8.34
N ILE A 54 1.64 2.51 -8.88
CA ILE A 54 2.25 1.43 -8.09
C ILE A 54 3.60 1.92 -7.54
N LEU A 55 3.74 1.98 -6.22
CA LEU A 55 4.99 2.34 -5.55
C LEU A 55 5.93 1.15 -5.44
N LYS A 56 5.38 -0.02 -5.11
CA LYS A 56 6.13 -1.27 -5.01
C LYS A 56 5.22 -2.47 -5.20
N ARG A 57 5.79 -3.57 -5.72
CA ARG A 57 5.11 -4.85 -5.93
C ARG A 57 6.06 -5.99 -5.61
N GLY A 58 5.54 -7.11 -5.08
CA GLY A 58 6.36 -8.26 -4.72
C GLY A 58 5.59 -9.45 -4.16
N GLN A 59 6.33 -10.52 -3.89
CA GLN A 59 5.81 -11.77 -3.32
C GLN A 59 5.58 -11.69 -1.82
N GLU A 60 6.43 -10.93 -1.13
CA GLU A 60 6.44 -10.84 0.33
C GLU A 60 5.88 -9.51 0.79
N LEU A 61 4.84 -9.54 1.62
CA LEU A 61 4.18 -8.34 2.14
C LEU A 61 5.18 -7.43 2.86
N GLY A 62 6.02 -7.97 3.75
CA GLY A 62 7.00 -7.18 4.51
C GLY A 62 7.95 -6.38 3.62
N ARG A 63 8.43 -6.97 2.52
CA ARG A 63 9.28 -6.26 1.54
C ARG A 63 8.51 -5.15 0.82
N VAL A 64 7.25 -5.39 0.49
CA VAL A 64 6.38 -4.41 -0.19
C VAL A 64 6.05 -3.23 0.72
N LEU A 65 5.82 -3.48 2.01
CA LEU A 65 5.55 -2.45 3.02
C LEU A 65 6.75 -1.55 3.33
N GLY A 66 7.97 -1.96 2.97
CA GLY A 66 9.16 -1.12 3.17
C GLY A 66 9.16 0.21 2.40
N VAL A 67 8.14 0.49 1.59
CA VAL A 67 7.88 1.85 1.05
C VAL A 67 7.52 2.87 2.14
N PHE A 68 7.03 2.40 3.29
CA PHE A 68 6.68 3.23 4.44
C PHE A 68 7.84 3.39 5.42
N ASP A 69 8.93 2.67 5.23
CA ASP A 69 10.12 2.84 6.05
C ASP A 69 10.66 4.25 5.82
N ARG A 70 10.91 4.98 6.91
CA ARG A 70 11.53 6.31 6.83
C ARG A 70 12.91 6.16 6.21
N THR A 71 13.01 6.50 4.94
CA THR A 71 14.30 6.82 4.35
C THR A 71 14.74 8.15 4.94
N LEU A 72 15.79 8.12 5.77
CA LEU A 72 16.48 9.33 6.19
C LEU A 72 16.87 10.10 4.93
N LYS A 73 16.27 11.27 4.71
CA LYS A 73 16.71 12.18 3.66
C LYS A 73 17.81 13.03 4.25
N LEU A 74 18.99 13.01 3.61
CA LEU A 74 20.02 14.00 3.89
C LEU A 74 19.42 15.38 3.61
N VAL A 75 19.39 16.24 4.61
CA VAL A 75 19.03 17.66 4.44
C VAL A 75 20.35 18.38 4.26
N GLU A 76 20.59 18.98 3.09
CA GLU A 76 21.70 19.91 2.95
C GLU A 76 21.40 21.16 3.78
N ALA A 77 22.40 21.60 4.55
CA ALA A 77 22.34 22.73 5.48
C ALA A 77 22.59 24.06 4.77
#